data_AF-A0A7Y3XR19-F1
#
_entry.id   AF-A0A7Y3XR19-F1
#
_cell.length_a   1.000
_cell.length_b   1.000
_cell.length_c   1.000
_cell.angle_alpha   90.00
_cell.angle_beta   90.00
_cell.angle_gamma   90.00
#
_symmetry.space_group_name_H-M   'P 1'
#
loop_
_entity.id
_entity.type
_entity.pdbx_description
1 polymer ?
#
loop_
_entity_poly.entity_id
_entity_poly.type
_entity_poly.pdbx_seq_one_letter_code
_entity_poly.pdbx_strand_id
1 'polypeptide(L)'
;MNFSGLVKAPSLSLSVLVSALPLGGCASFDALQATTSMVARAGKEAVGIYDYALVHSQRTTQGYTVEGGNLIDRNKQLVKGSLVMVLDPAGAFTAIIDRPDEVGVLYVDAKGKRILKQSPADMNRSPDPDAKPERAEAIGSGQQQVATVDALVLFTAKALSKLEGDPVAYALAELETANLGLRNSELPGIQLRLVGITVTDTDHVVDAAGLNAIRDLMTPLREDYFHDINVAFSGTLFQGGLAHVRQWSSINGVEAPLAFRHEVGHNAGGQHCYTGELEYYFHGYQTANGAHTFMCGNNVPYYSNPQVMYDGQALGDPSTADMARVWRESANRLSNYSPAFEGLRGFYYSPLGHEPLIVEGIHSREGAFVALSEEVGPTQVVDQAPAGTPLQVRLVHDGDGKVFTVKMTASRRMGPACTWTGMHAIGSDCEGRLPRLELSLQADASQNPGLPAGWYNGILPLQVVSKSFEGSASPMRVSIALKL
;
A
#
# COMPACT_ATOMS: atom_id res chain seq x y z
N MET A 1 -37.60 -82.58 -28.68
CA MET A 1 -36.31 -83.24 -28.43
C MET A 1 -35.27 -82.17 -28.11
N ASN A 2 -34.79 -82.19 -26.86
CA ASN A 2 -33.43 -81.90 -26.38
C ASN A 2 -32.45 -80.97 -27.15
N PHE A 3 -31.90 -80.00 -26.38
CA PHE A 3 -30.55 -79.37 -26.39
C PHE A 3 -30.08 -78.67 -27.69
N SER A 4 -29.32 -77.57 -27.75
CA SER A 4 -28.50 -76.76 -26.81
C SER A 4 -27.93 -75.57 -27.60
N GLY A 5 -27.61 -74.43 -26.96
CA GLY A 5 -26.73 -73.41 -27.56
C GLY A 5 -26.69 -72.07 -26.81
N LEU A 6 -25.57 -71.81 -26.13
CA LEU A 6 -25.28 -70.75 -25.15
C LEU A 6 -25.53 -69.30 -25.59
N VAL A 7 -26.03 -68.49 -24.64
CA VAL A 7 -26.08 -67.01 -24.68
C VAL A 7 -24.93 -66.43 -23.84
N LYS A 8 -24.13 -65.51 -24.42
CA LYS A 8 -23.12 -64.69 -23.73
C LYS A 8 -23.78 -63.46 -23.10
N ALA A 9 -23.51 -63.23 -21.80
CA ALA A 9 -23.84 -62.01 -21.08
C ALA A 9 -22.70 -60.97 -21.18
N PRO A 10 -22.98 -59.66 -21.18
CA PRO A 10 -21.98 -58.63 -20.94
C PRO A 10 -21.90 -58.27 -19.44
N SER A 11 -20.66 -58.11 -18.96
CA SER A 11 -20.30 -57.71 -17.60
C SER A 11 -20.54 -56.23 -17.36
N LEU A 12 -21.34 -55.89 -16.34
CA LEU A 12 -21.34 -54.57 -15.71
C LEU A 12 -20.14 -54.46 -14.75
N SER A 13 -19.28 -53.47 -14.97
CA SER A 13 -18.26 -53.05 -14.02
C SER A 13 -18.79 -51.93 -13.12
N LEU A 14 -18.73 -52.20 -11.82
CA LEU A 14 -19.18 -51.41 -10.68
C LEU A 14 -18.25 -50.21 -10.44
N SER A 15 -18.75 -48.98 -10.55
CA SER A 15 -18.02 -47.77 -10.10
C SER A 15 -18.39 -47.49 -8.64
N VAL A 16 -17.39 -47.62 -7.76
CA VAL A 16 -17.48 -47.22 -6.35
C VAL A 16 -17.36 -45.69 -6.27
N LEU A 17 -18.43 -45.01 -5.84
CA LEU A 17 -18.37 -43.63 -5.36
C LEU A 17 -17.74 -43.65 -3.96
N VAL A 18 -16.54 -43.07 -3.82
CA VAL A 18 -16.00 -42.68 -2.51
C VAL A 18 -16.35 -41.21 -2.28
N SER A 19 -17.22 -40.99 -1.31
CA SER A 19 -17.57 -39.67 -0.77
C SER A 19 -16.36 -39.09 -0.03
N ALA A 20 -15.81 -37.98 -0.53
CA ALA A 20 -14.87 -37.15 0.22
C ALA A 20 -15.61 -35.89 0.73
N LEU A 21 -15.61 -35.73 2.04
CA LEU A 21 -16.10 -34.54 2.77
C LEU A 21 -15.23 -33.32 2.45
N PRO A 22 -15.79 -32.09 2.42
CA PRO A 22 -14.99 -30.88 2.25
C PRO A 22 -14.45 -30.44 3.62
N LEU A 23 -13.12 -30.37 3.74
CA LEU A 23 -12.45 -29.62 4.79
C LEU A 23 -11.95 -28.30 4.21
N GLY A 24 -12.46 -27.20 4.76
CA GLY A 24 -11.80 -25.90 4.92
C GLY A 24 -11.23 -25.21 3.68
N GLY A 25 -11.91 -24.17 3.18
CA GLY A 25 -11.34 -23.24 2.22
C GLY A 25 -12.33 -22.23 1.68
N CYS A 26 -12.87 -21.35 2.52
CA CYS A 26 -13.56 -20.14 2.03
C CYS A 26 -12.53 -19.11 1.57
N ALA A 27 -11.93 -19.32 0.40
CA ALA A 27 -11.49 -18.23 -0.45
C ALA A 27 -12.68 -17.91 -1.37
N SER A 28 -13.41 -16.85 -1.03
CA SER A 28 -14.76 -16.58 -1.49
C SER A 28 -14.82 -16.07 -2.94
N PHE A 29 -15.92 -16.42 -3.62
CA PHE A 29 -16.32 -15.97 -4.95
C PHE A 29 -16.21 -14.45 -5.20
N ASP A 30 -16.19 -13.62 -4.14
CA ASP A 30 -16.08 -12.17 -4.22
C ASP A 30 -14.72 -11.69 -4.77
N ALA A 31 -13.63 -12.39 -4.48
CA ALA A 31 -12.29 -12.01 -4.97
C ALA A 31 -12.15 -12.18 -6.50
N LEU A 32 -12.79 -13.21 -7.07
CA LEU A 32 -12.83 -13.44 -8.52
C LEU A 32 -13.72 -12.43 -9.27
N GLN A 33 -14.77 -11.89 -8.62
CA GLN A 33 -15.59 -10.82 -9.20
C GLN A 33 -14.94 -9.43 -9.08
N ALA A 34 -14.25 -9.14 -7.97
CA ALA A 34 -13.55 -7.87 -7.78
C ALA A 34 -12.43 -7.67 -8.83
N THR A 35 -11.64 -8.71 -9.07
CA THR A 35 -10.50 -8.72 -9.99
C THR A 35 -10.90 -8.51 -11.45
N THR A 36 -11.99 -9.16 -11.88
CA THR A 36 -12.57 -8.92 -13.21
C THR A 36 -13.13 -7.50 -13.35
N SER A 37 -13.56 -6.86 -12.26
CA SER A 37 -14.09 -5.49 -12.28
C SER A 37 -13.00 -4.41 -12.35
N MET A 38 -11.88 -4.57 -11.62
CA MET A 38 -10.82 -3.56 -11.60
C MET A 38 -10.00 -3.55 -12.89
N VAL A 39 -9.65 -4.72 -13.42
CA VAL A 39 -8.99 -4.83 -14.74
C VAL A 39 -9.89 -4.25 -15.85
N ALA A 40 -11.21 -4.50 -15.78
CA ALA A 40 -12.16 -3.91 -16.73
C ALA A 40 -12.20 -2.37 -16.63
N ARG A 41 -12.11 -1.80 -15.43
CA ARG A 41 -12.00 -0.34 -15.21
C ARG A 41 -10.67 0.22 -15.71
N ALA A 42 -9.57 -0.48 -15.45
CA ALA A 42 -8.24 -0.14 -15.94
C ALA A 42 -8.19 -0.12 -17.48
N GLY A 43 -8.99 -0.97 -18.12
CA GLY A 43 -9.18 -0.96 -19.56
C GLY A 43 -7.94 -1.42 -20.36
N LYS A 44 -8.07 -1.40 -21.68
CA LYS A 44 -6.98 -1.83 -22.59
C LYS A 44 -5.72 -0.96 -22.48
N GLU A 45 -5.85 0.30 -22.07
CA GLU A 45 -4.70 1.20 -21.92
C GLU A 45 -3.74 0.75 -20.81
N ALA A 46 -4.24 0.17 -19.72
CA ALA A 46 -3.43 -0.32 -18.61
C ALA A 46 -2.82 -1.70 -18.89
N VAL A 47 -3.62 -2.62 -19.46
CA VAL A 47 -3.20 -4.01 -19.70
C VAL A 47 -2.46 -4.19 -21.03
N GLY A 48 -2.81 -3.40 -22.05
CA GLY A 48 -2.19 -3.47 -23.38
C GLY A 48 -2.51 -4.79 -24.08
N ILE A 49 -1.46 -5.44 -24.61
CA ILE A 49 -1.54 -6.74 -25.28
C ILE A 49 -1.33 -7.93 -24.34
N TYR A 50 -1.10 -7.67 -23.05
CA TYR A 50 -0.73 -8.67 -22.06
C TYR A 50 -1.97 -9.31 -21.40
N ASP A 51 -1.78 -10.44 -20.73
CA ASP A 51 -2.75 -10.96 -19.77
C ASP A 51 -2.40 -10.49 -18.36
N TYR A 52 -3.42 -10.11 -17.59
CA TYR A 52 -3.24 -9.78 -16.18
C TYR A 52 -3.42 -11.03 -15.32
N ALA A 53 -2.35 -11.44 -14.64
CA ALA A 53 -2.35 -12.50 -13.66
C ALA A 53 -2.31 -11.89 -12.25
N LEU A 54 -3.45 -11.89 -11.56
CA LEU A 54 -3.54 -11.44 -10.18
C LEU A 54 -2.61 -12.26 -9.28
N VAL A 55 -1.81 -11.57 -8.46
CA VAL A 55 -0.97 -12.19 -7.43
C VAL A 55 -1.53 -11.91 -6.04
N HIS A 56 -2.03 -10.69 -5.81
CA HIS A 56 -2.50 -10.25 -4.51
C HIS A 56 -3.69 -9.31 -4.65
N SER A 57 -4.65 -9.45 -3.73
CA SER A 57 -5.80 -8.55 -3.56
C SER A 57 -6.04 -8.37 -2.06
N GLN A 58 -6.15 -7.12 -1.63
CA GLN A 58 -6.41 -6.78 -0.24
C GLN A 58 -7.35 -5.58 -0.16
N ARG A 59 -8.32 -5.66 0.75
CA ARG A 59 -9.13 -4.50 1.14
C ARG A 59 -8.59 -3.92 2.45
N THR A 60 -8.30 -2.62 2.48
CA THR A 60 -7.85 -1.93 3.69
C THR A 60 -9.01 -1.68 4.64
N THR A 61 -8.70 -1.37 5.90
CA THR A 61 -9.71 -1.00 6.92
C THR A 61 -10.58 0.16 6.47
N GLN A 62 -9.98 1.14 5.77
CA GLN A 62 -10.66 2.32 5.22
C GLN A 62 -11.46 2.05 3.93
N GLY A 63 -11.45 0.82 3.43
CA GLY A 63 -12.27 0.40 2.28
C GLY A 63 -11.59 0.50 0.92
N TYR A 64 -10.32 0.96 0.85
CA TYR A 64 -9.52 0.87 -0.37
C TYR A 64 -9.33 -0.59 -0.77
N THR A 65 -9.38 -0.89 -2.06
CA THR A 65 -9.01 -2.21 -2.58
C THR A 65 -7.73 -2.09 -3.37
N VAL A 66 -6.70 -2.81 -2.96
CA VAL A 66 -5.38 -2.84 -3.58
C VAL A 66 -5.23 -4.19 -4.28
N GLU A 67 -4.89 -4.18 -5.57
CA GLU A 67 -4.54 -5.38 -6.32
C GLU A 67 -3.19 -5.21 -7.00
N GLY A 68 -2.36 -6.24 -6.89
CA GLY A 68 -1.09 -6.33 -7.60
C GLY A 68 -1.04 -7.61 -8.41
N GLY A 69 -0.61 -7.49 -9.67
CA GLY A 69 -0.48 -8.64 -10.55
C GLY A 69 0.54 -8.46 -11.67
N ASN A 70 0.86 -9.58 -12.28
CA ASN A 70 1.85 -9.68 -13.35
C ASN A 70 1.20 -9.50 -14.71
N LEU A 71 1.88 -8.79 -15.62
CA LEU A 71 1.50 -8.71 -17.03
C LEU A 71 2.25 -9.79 -17.81
N ILE A 72 1.51 -10.74 -18.36
CA ILE A 72 2.03 -11.93 -19.04
C ILE A 72 1.95 -11.76 -20.55
N ASP A 73 3.07 -11.96 -21.25
CA ASP A 73 3.08 -12.09 -22.71
C ASP A 73 2.40 -13.40 -23.11
N ARG A 74 1.23 -13.30 -23.75
CA ARG A 74 0.41 -14.44 -24.22
C ARG A 74 1.19 -15.47 -25.01
N ASN A 75 2.14 -15.01 -25.83
CA ASN A 75 2.86 -15.88 -26.76
C ASN A 75 3.97 -16.67 -26.05
N LYS A 76 4.56 -16.09 -25.01
CA LYS A 76 5.71 -16.66 -24.30
C LYS A 76 5.38 -17.19 -22.90
N GLN A 77 4.18 -16.91 -22.40
CA GLN A 77 3.76 -17.16 -21.01
C GLN A 77 4.77 -16.61 -20.00
N LEU A 78 5.33 -15.43 -20.32
CA LEU A 78 6.43 -14.82 -19.58
C LEU A 78 5.99 -13.49 -18.98
N VAL A 79 6.34 -13.25 -17.72
CA VAL A 79 6.10 -11.97 -17.04
C VAL A 79 6.92 -10.88 -17.72
N LYS A 80 6.27 -9.83 -18.23
CA LYS A 80 6.91 -8.69 -18.90
C LYS A 80 6.80 -7.37 -18.14
N GLY A 81 6.09 -7.38 -17.03
CA GLY A 81 5.86 -6.20 -16.22
C GLY A 81 4.79 -6.47 -15.16
N SER A 82 4.27 -5.40 -14.60
CA SER A 82 3.25 -5.47 -13.55
C SER A 82 2.18 -4.41 -13.75
N LEU A 83 1.01 -4.69 -13.20
CA LEU A 83 -0.05 -3.72 -13.03
C LEU A 83 -0.46 -3.73 -11.56
N VAL A 84 -0.36 -2.58 -10.93
CA VAL A 84 -0.83 -2.36 -9.56
C VAL A 84 -1.99 -1.39 -9.61
N MET A 85 -3.08 -1.70 -8.94
CA MET A 85 -4.33 -0.96 -9.01
C MET A 85 -4.87 -0.72 -7.61
N VAL A 86 -5.38 0.49 -7.36
CA VAL A 86 -6.04 0.86 -6.12
C VAL A 86 -7.38 1.50 -6.46
N LEU A 87 -8.45 0.91 -5.94
CA LEU A 87 -9.80 1.44 -5.97
C LEU A 87 -10.08 2.11 -4.62
N ASP A 88 -10.41 3.40 -4.65
CA ASP A 88 -10.79 4.14 -3.45
C ASP A 88 -12.24 3.82 -3.02
N PRO A 89 -12.64 4.19 -1.79
CA PRO A 89 -14.00 3.95 -1.29
C PRO A 89 -15.12 4.70 -2.04
N ALA A 90 -14.78 5.80 -2.72
CA ALA A 90 -15.70 6.64 -3.49
C ALA A 90 -15.87 6.13 -4.94
N GLY A 91 -15.04 5.18 -5.36
CA GLY A 91 -15.05 4.56 -6.67
C GLY A 91 -14.04 5.15 -7.67
N ALA A 92 -13.21 6.12 -7.28
CA ALA A 92 -12.07 6.55 -8.10
C ALA A 92 -10.94 5.51 -8.04
N PHE A 93 -10.07 5.54 -9.03
CA PHE A 93 -9.14 4.46 -9.32
C PHE A 93 -7.78 5.03 -9.71
N THR A 94 -6.72 4.45 -9.15
CA THR A 94 -5.32 4.76 -9.46
C THR A 94 -4.62 3.48 -9.87
N ALA A 95 -3.85 3.48 -10.96
CA ALA A 95 -3.05 2.33 -11.37
C ALA A 95 -1.64 2.72 -11.79
N ILE A 96 -0.65 1.98 -11.29
CA ILE A 96 0.73 2.04 -11.76
C ILE A 96 0.90 0.97 -12.83
N ILE A 97 1.22 1.42 -14.03
CA ILE A 97 1.44 0.59 -15.21
C ILE A 97 2.95 0.44 -15.37
N ASP A 98 3.43 -0.80 -15.37
CA ASP A 98 4.81 -1.16 -15.71
C ASP A 98 4.79 -2.19 -16.82
N ARG A 99 5.05 -1.76 -18.05
CA ARG A 99 5.25 -2.67 -19.18
C ARG A 99 6.31 -2.13 -20.14
N PRO A 100 6.84 -2.95 -21.06
CA PRO A 100 7.95 -2.55 -21.92
C PRO A 100 7.68 -1.28 -22.74
N ASP A 101 6.46 -1.10 -23.21
CA ASP A 101 6.01 -0.01 -24.08
C ASP A 101 5.39 1.19 -23.34
N GLU A 102 5.05 1.05 -22.06
CA GLU A 102 4.36 2.07 -21.28
C GLU A 102 4.73 1.97 -19.81
N VAL A 103 5.17 3.08 -19.22
CA VAL A 103 5.31 3.22 -17.78
C VAL A 103 4.67 4.53 -17.34
N GLY A 104 3.78 4.47 -16.36
CA GLY A 104 3.08 5.65 -15.91
C GLY A 104 1.99 5.35 -14.89
N VAL A 105 1.24 6.39 -14.55
CA VAL A 105 0.15 6.32 -13.58
C VAL A 105 -1.15 6.70 -14.26
N LEU A 106 -2.11 5.80 -14.22
CA LEU A 106 -3.46 6.03 -14.69
C LEU A 106 -4.37 6.42 -13.53
N TYR A 107 -5.00 7.58 -13.63
CA TYR A 107 -6.06 8.02 -12.74
C TYR A 107 -7.39 7.95 -13.47
N VAL A 108 -8.40 7.40 -12.80
CA VAL A 108 -9.79 7.40 -13.27
C VAL A 108 -10.66 7.94 -12.15
N ASP A 109 -11.30 9.09 -12.35
CA ASP A 109 -12.20 9.65 -11.33
C ASP A 109 -13.48 8.81 -11.18
N ALA A 110 -14.27 9.07 -10.14
CA ALA A 110 -15.53 8.35 -9.90
C ALA A 110 -16.58 8.53 -11.03
N LYS A 111 -16.40 9.50 -11.93
CA LYS A 111 -17.25 9.73 -13.11
C LYS A 111 -16.69 9.06 -14.37
N GLY A 112 -15.54 8.39 -14.27
CA GLY A 112 -14.87 7.70 -15.37
C GLY A 112 -13.94 8.58 -16.21
N LYS A 113 -13.64 9.82 -15.82
CA LYS A 113 -12.64 10.65 -16.51
C LYS A 113 -11.26 10.06 -16.27
N ARG A 114 -10.50 9.89 -17.35
CA ARG A 114 -9.21 9.19 -17.34
C ARG A 114 -8.05 10.15 -17.61
N ILE A 115 -6.97 10.00 -16.87
CA ILE A 115 -5.72 10.76 -17.02
C ILE A 115 -4.56 9.77 -16.90
N LEU A 116 -3.82 9.54 -17.98
CA LEU A 116 -2.58 8.79 -17.96
C LEU A 116 -1.40 9.77 -17.89
N LYS A 117 -0.64 9.68 -16.81
CA LYS A 117 0.62 10.41 -16.63
C LYS A 117 1.78 9.49 -16.96
N GLN A 118 2.32 9.66 -18.15
CA GLN A 118 3.50 8.92 -18.56
C GLN A 118 4.69 9.38 -17.74
N SER A 119 5.51 8.43 -17.35
CA SER A 119 6.72 8.75 -16.63
C SER A 119 7.83 9.19 -17.59
N PRO A 120 8.73 10.10 -17.17
CA PRO A 120 9.89 10.48 -17.98
C PRO A 120 10.77 9.25 -18.27
N ALA A 121 11.18 9.11 -19.54
CA ALA A 121 11.85 7.90 -20.04
C ALA A 121 13.18 7.59 -19.33
N ASP A 122 13.85 8.60 -18.78
CA ASP A 122 15.13 8.53 -18.07
C ASP A 122 15.00 8.30 -16.55
N MET A 123 13.80 8.38 -15.98
CA MET A 123 13.61 8.44 -14.52
C MET A 123 13.18 7.12 -13.86
N ASN A 124 12.72 6.12 -14.62
CA ASN A 124 12.27 4.83 -14.06
C ASN A 124 13.27 3.67 -14.17
N ARG A 125 14.19 3.80 -15.12
CA ARG A 125 15.11 2.76 -15.55
C ARG A 125 16.48 3.41 -15.65
N SER A 126 17.12 3.68 -14.51
CA SER A 126 18.47 4.23 -14.52
C SER A 126 19.41 3.23 -15.19
N PRO A 127 20.10 3.60 -16.29
CA PRO A 127 21.36 2.96 -16.63
C PRO A 127 22.35 3.38 -15.56
N ASP A 128 22.84 2.43 -14.78
CA ASP A 128 23.63 2.73 -13.59
C ASP A 128 25.09 3.05 -13.95
N PRO A 129 25.63 4.23 -13.58
CA PRO A 129 27.06 4.46 -13.51
C PRO A 129 27.63 4.00 -12.16
N ASP A 130 28.50 2.98 -12.19
CA ASP A 130 29.49 2.58 -11.19
C ASP A 130 29.32 3.12 -9.75
N ALA A 131 28.46 2.47 -8.96
CA ALA A 131 28.41 2.68 -7.51
C ALA A 131 29.60 1.98 -6.83
N LYS A 132 30.31 2.69 -5.94
CA LYS A 132 31.39 2.12 -5.13
C LYS A 132 30.82 1.18 -4.04
N PRO A 133 31.42 -0.01 -3.82
CA PRO A 133 30.91 -0.96 -2.83
C PRO A 133 31.10 -0.46 -1.39
N GLU A 134 30.04 -0.52 -0.59
CA GLU A 134 30.09 -0.35 0.86
C GLU A 134 29.98 -1.72 1.56
N ARG A 135 30.90 -2.02 2.47
CA ARG A 135 31.12 -3.37 3.02
C ARG A 135 30.04 -3.73 4.04
N ALA A 136 29.38 -4.87 3.84
CA ALA A 136 28.39 -5.44 4.75
C ALA A 136 28.99 -6.50 5.70
N GLU A 137 28.64 -6.43 6.98
CA GLU A 137 28.73 -7.58 7.89
C GLU A 137 27.46 -8.44 7.79
N ALA A 138 27.63 -9.76 7.83
CA ALA A 138 26.57 -10.74 7.68
C ALA A 138 25.81 -10.95 9.01
N ILE A 139 24.48 -10.94 8.98
CA ILE A 139 23.63 -11.39 10.08
C ILE A 139 22.92 -12.68 9.65
N GLY A 140 22.89 -13.66 10.55
CA GLY A 140 22.63 -15.06 10.28
C GLY A 140 21.27 -15.42 9.65
N SER A 141 21.27 -16.59 9.02
CA SER A 141 20.13 -17.25 8.39
C SER A 141 18.97 -17.49 9.37
N GLY A 142 17.92 -16.68 9.28
CA GLY A 142 16.66 -16.86 10.00
C GLY A 142 15.60 -17.56 9.14
N GLN A 143 14.71 -18.31 9.79
CA GLN A 143 13.51 -18.94 9.23
C GLN A 143 12.66 -17.96 8.41
N GLN A 144 11.70 -18.48 7.63
CA GLN A 144 10.72 -17.70 6.86
C GLN A 144 10.13 -16.58 7.73
N GLN A 145 10.66 -15.37 7.54
CA GLN A 145 10.45 -14.25 8.44
C GLN A 145 9.16 -13.55 8.02
N VAL A 146 8.18 -13.56 8.90
CA VAL A 146 6.99 -12.70 8.76
C VAL A 146 7.37 -11.34 9.32
N ALA A 147 7.44 -10.33 8.47
CA ALA A 147 7.79 -8.96 8.84
C ALA A 147 6.87 -7.98 8.12
N THR A 148 6.24 -7.09 8.89
CA THR A 148 5.54 -5.94 8.34
C THR A 148 6.35 -4.69 8.63
N VAL A 149 6.80 -4.01 7.58
CA VAL A 149 7.55 -2.77 7.66
C VAL A 149 6.56 -1.62 7.52
N ASP A 150 6.37 -0.87 8.60
CA ASP A 150 5.40 0.22 8.63
C ASP A 150 6.00 1.48 7.97
N ALA A 151 5.33 2.00 6.94
CA ALA A 151 5.79 3.12 6.13
C ALA A 151 4.99 4.40 6.41
N LEU A 152 5.68 5.45 6.84
CA LEU A 152 5.14 6.81 6.83
C LEU A 152 5.48 7.45 5.48
N VAL A 153 4.46 7.92 4.77
CA VAL A 153 4.63 8.54 3.46
C VAL A 153 4.45 10.06 3.57
N LEU A 154 5.43 10.81 3.10
CA LEU A 154 5.38 12.26 2.99
C LEU A 154 5.22 12.66 1.52
N PHE A 155 4.33 13.62 1.26
CA PHE A 155 4.29 14.31 -0.03
C PHE A 155 4.70 15.77 0.14
N THR A 156 5.49 16.28 -0.79
CA THR A 156 5.62 17.73 -0.94
C THR A 156 4.35 18.29 -1.59
N ALA A 157 3.98 19.54 -1.29
CA ALA A 157 2.85 20.21 -1.94
C ALA A 157 3.03 20.27 -3.47
N LYS A 158 4.29 20.34 -3.94
CA LYS A 158 4.64 20.27 -5.37
C LYS A 158 4.43 18.87 -5.95
N ALA A 159 4.72 17.81 -5.20
CA ALA A 159 4.41 16.45 -5.64
C ALA A 159 2.90 16.26 -5.79
N LEU A 160 2.11 16.74 -4.82
CA LEU A 160 0.65 16.66 -4.87
C LEU A 160 0.04 17.40 -6.06
N SER A 161 0.56 18.59 -6.39
CA SER A 161 0.08 19.33 -7.56
C SER A 161 0.40 18.62 -8.88
N LYS A 162 1.48 17.84 -8.93
CA LYS A 162 1.79 16.97 -10.08
C LYS A 162 0.99 15.67 -10.10
N LEU A 163 0.63 15.13 -8.94
CA LEU A 163 -0.15 13.89 -8.83
C LEU A 163 -1.55 14.08 -9.42
N GLU A 164 -2.26 15.15 -9.03
CA GLU A 164 -3.68 15.42 -9.39
C GLU A 164 -4.63 14.22 -9.15
N GLY A 165 -4.28 13.34 -8.20
CA GLY A 165 -5.04 12.17 -7.82
C GLY A 165 -5.07 12.01 -6.29
N ASP A 166 -5.66 10.91 -5.82
CA ASP A 166 -5.69 10.61 -4.38
C ASP A 166 -4.28 10.17 -3.89
N PRO A 167 -3.65 10.93 -2.96
CA PRO A 167 -2.34 10.57 -2.43
C PRO A 167 -2.35 9.29 -1.60
N VAL A 168 -3.47 8.90 -0.99
CA VAL A 168 -3.56 7.64 -0.25
C VAL A 168 -3.55 6.47 -1.22
N ALA A 169 -4.39 6.50 -2.26
CA ALA A 169 -4.38 5.49 -3.31
C ALA A 169 -3.02 5.38 -4.01
N TYR A 170 -2.34 6.51 -4.27
CA TYR A 170 -1.01 6.51 -4.85
C TYR A 170 0.03 5.87 -3.92
N ALA A 171 0.07 6.25 -2.64
CA ALA A 171 0.98 5.66 -1.67
C ALA A 171 0.78 4.15 -1.53
N LEU A 172 -0.49 3.69 -1.45
CA LEU A 172 -0.83 2.27 -1.43
C LEU A 172 -0.35 1.54 -2.69
N ALA A 173 -0.51 2.15 -3.87
CA ALA A 173 -0.04 1.58 -5.12
C ALA A 173 1.50 1.43 -5.14
N GLU A 174 2.23 2.47 -4.73
CA GLU A 174 3.70 2.46 -4.65
C GLU A 174 4.21 1.35 -3.73
N LEU A 175 3.66 1.25 -2.50
CA LEU A 175 3.96 0.18 -1.55
C LEU A 175 3.69 -1.21 -2.14
N GLU A 176 2.58 -1.35 -2.87
CA GLU A 176 2.22 -2.61 -3.51
C GLU A 176 3.13 -2.98 -4.69
N THR A 177 3.75 -2.02 -5.39
CA THR A 177 4.76 -2.36 -6.43
C THR A 177 5.95 -3.10 -5.84
N ALA A 178 6.42 -2.68 -4.65
CA ALA A 178 7.50 -3.34 -3.93
C ALA A 178 7.05 -4.69 -3.36
N ASN A 179 5.86 -4.73 -2.74
CA ASN A 179 5.29 -5.97 -2.19
C ASN A 179 5.05 -7.05 -3.26
N LEU A 180 4.60 -6.65 -4.44
CA LEU A 180 4.45 -7.56 -5.59
C LEU A 180 5.80 -8.17 -5.98
N GLY A 181 6.85 -7.34 -6.05
CA GLY A 181 8.21 -7.83 -6.31
C GLY A 181 8.74 -8.77 -5.23
N LEU A 182 8.47 -8.49 -3.96
CA LEU A 182 8.82 -9.40 -2.86
C LEU A 182 8.12 -10.76 -3.02
N ARG A 183 6.81 -10.77 -3.29
CA ARG A 183 6.05 -12.02 -3.51
C ARG A 183 6.56 -12.79 -4.73
N ASN A 184 6.77 -12.10 -5.85
CA ASN A 184 7.31 -12.68 -7.07
C ASN A 184 8.72 -13.26 -6.85
N SER A 185 9.51 -12.68 -5.95
CA SER A 185 10.84 -13.16 -5.55
C SER A 185 10.84 -14.17 -4.40
N GLU A 186 9.71 -14.83 -4.13
CA GLU A 186 9.53 -15.84 -3.08
C GLU A 186 9.76 -15.33 -1.64
N LEU A 187 9.39 -14.08 -1.38
CA LEU A 187 9.41 -13.45 -0.05
C LEU A 187 8.01 -13.05 0.45
N PRO A 188 7.00 -13.94 0.44
CA PRO A 188 5.63 -13.56 0.79
C PRO A 188 5.45 -13.19 2.29
N GLY A 189 6.43 -13.48 3.15
CA GLY A 189 6.40 -13.13 4.57
C GLY A 189 6.79 -11.68 4.86
N ILE A 190 7.44 -10.99 3.91
CA ILE A 190 7.89 -9.60 4.10
C ILE A 190 6.94 -8.69 3.33
N GLN A 191 6.37 -7.69 4.00
CA GLN A 191 5.47 -6.72 3.38
C GLN A 191 5.67 -5.32 3.95
N LEU A 192 5.43 -4.32 3.12
CA LEU A 192 5.34 -2.92 3.49
C LEU A 192 3.87 -2.54 3.73
N ARG A 193 3.61 -1.73 4.75
CA ARG A 193 2.25 -1.28 5.11
C ARG A 193 2.21 0.22 5.32
N LEU A 194 1.26 0.91 4.70
CA LEU A 194 1.04 2.33 4.93
C LEU A 194 0.52 2.56 6.36
N VAL A 195 1.15 3.47 7.12
CA VAL A 195 0.69 3.86 8.46
C VAL A 195 0.32 5.32 8.63
N GLY A 196 0.72 6.18 7.69
CA GLY A 196 0.30 7.57 7.69
C GLY A 196 0.71 8.30 6.42
N ILE A 197 0.08 9.46 6.23
CA ILE A 197 0.41 10.42 5.19
C ILE A 197 0.69 11.76 5.87
N THR A 198 1.79 12.42 5.50
CA THR A 198 2.09 13.79 5.88
C THR A 198 2.36 14.63 4.63
N VAL A 199 2.20 15.95 4.78
CA VAL A 199 2.43 16.90 3.68
C VAL A 199 3.27 18.06 4.16
N THR A 200 4.24 18.46 3.34
CA THR A 200 5.06 19.66 3.56
C THR A 200 4.96 20.62 2.38
N ASP A 201 4.94 21.93 2.64
CA ASP A 201 5.06 22.95 1.60
C ASP A 201 6.50 23.06 1.08
N THR A 202 7.49 22.58 1.84
CA THR A 202 8.90 22.58 1.42
C THR A 202 9.16 21.45 0.44
N ASP A 203 9.40 21.80 -0.82
CA ASP A 203 9.85 20.83 -1.80
C ASP A 203 11.33 20.49 -1.63
N HIS A 204 11.68 19.22 -1.79
CA HIS A 204 13.04 18.72 -1.63
C HIS A 204 13.49 18.07 -2.92
N VAL A 205 14.59 18.53 -3.52
CA VAL A 205 15.14 17.90 -4.73
C VAL A 205 15.45 16.42 -4.45
N VAL A 206 15.18 15.52 -5.39
CA VAL A 206 15.55 14.09 -5.31
C VAL A 206 17.07 13.93 -5.47
N ASP A 207 17.80 14.31 -4.42
CA ASP A 207 19.26 14.24 -4.29
C ASP A 207 19.67 13.94 -2.83
N ALA A 208 20.97 13.91 -2.56
CA ALA A 208 21.49 13.59 -1.22
C ALA A 208 21.10 14.63 -0.15
N ALA A 209 20.98 15.91 -0.50
CA ALA A 209 20.57 16.94 0.44
C ALA A 209 19.08 16.80 0.78
N GLY A 210 18.23 16.55 -0.22
CA GLY A 210 16.82 16.26 -0.05
C GLY A 210 16.59 15.01 0.78
N LEU A 211 17.30 13.92 0.50
CA LEU A 211 17.20 12.68 1.27
C LEU A 211 17.53 12.87 2.75
N ASN A 212 18.61 13.61 3.07
CA ASN A 212 18.96 13.93 4.45
C ASN A 212 17.89 14.80 5.12
N ALA A 213 17.36 15.81 4.42
CA ALA A 213 16.30 16.65 4.95
C ALA A 213 15.02 15.85 5.26
N ILE A 214 14.64 14.92 4.39
CA ILE A 214 13.51 14.00 4.61
C ILE A 214 13.75 13.12 5.83
N ARG A 215 14.95 12.54 5.97
CA ARG A 215 15.30 11.74 7.15
C ARG A 215 15.15 12.56 8.43
N ASP A 216 15.69 13.76 8.45
CA ASP A 216 15.70 14.63 9.63
C ASP A 216 14.29 15.13 9.98
N LEU A 217 13.43 15.36 8.96
CA LEU A 217 12.03 15.75 9.13
C LEU A 217 11.16 14.60 9.67
N MET A 218 11.33 13.38 9.16
CA MET A 218 10.39 12.28 9.42
C MET A 218 10.83 11.34 10.54
N THR A 219 12.12 11.25 10.85
CA THR A 219 12.61 10.38 11.94
C THR A 219 12.02 10.74 13.31
N PRO A 220 11.89 12.02 13.70
CA PRO A 220 11.24 12.40 14.96
C PRO A 220 9.76 12.00 15.05
N LEU A 221 9.09 11.77 13.91
CA LEU A 221 7.66 11.43 13.87
C LEU A 221 7.39 9.96 14.25
N ARG A 222 8.42 9.13 14.44
CA ARG A 222 8.27 7.70 14.73
C ARG A 222 7.43 7.41 15.97
N GLU A 223 7.61 8.19 17.03
CA GLU A 223 6.87 8.02 18.28
C GLU A 223 5.37 8.30 18.10
N ASP A 224 5.04 9.21 17.18
CA ASP A 224 3.66 9.58 16.88
C ASP A 224 3.01 8.65 15.84
N TYR A 225 3.75 8.18 14.85
CA TYR A 225 3.18 7.41 13.73
C TYR A 225 3.41 5.90 13.82
N PHE A 226 4.28 5.44 14.73
CA PHE A 226 4.67 4.03 14.87
C PHE A 226 5.14 3.44 13.54
N HIS A 227 5.98 4.18 12.81
CA HIS A 227 6.51 3.76 11.51
C HIS A 227 7.96 3.33 11.59
N ASP A 228 8.35 2.46 10.68
CA ASP A 228 9.71 1.98 10.55
C ASP A 228 10.52 2.75 9.51
N ILE A 229 9.93 3.02 8.35
CA ILE A 229 10.59 3.67 7.21
C ILE A 229 9.92 4.99 6.81
N ASN A 230 10.77 5.93 6.40
CA ASN A 230 10.40 7.22 5.83
C ASN A 230 10.39 7.09 4.31
N VAL A 231 9.26 7.43 3.69
CA VAL A 231 9.12 7.44 2.23
C VAL A 231 8.64 8.82 1.82
N ALA A 232 9.40 9.54 1.01
CA ALA A 232 8.99 10.84 0.52
C ALA A 232 8.75 10.83 -0.99
N PHE A 233 7.76 11.61 -1.43
CA PHE A 233 7.52 11.92 -2.84
C PHE A 233 7.68 13.42 -3.08
N SER A 234 8.59 13.75 -4.00
CA SER A 234 8.98 15.11 -4.36
C SER A 234 8.48 15.50 -5.75
N GLY A 235 8.23 16.80 -5.93
CA GLY A 235 7.92 17.38 -7.22
C GLY A 235 9.16 17.85 -8.00
N THR A 236 10.36 17.89 -7.41
CA THR A 236 11.58 18.30 -8.11
C THR A 236 12.57 17.16 -8.24
N LEU A 237 12.82 16.74 -9.48
CA LEU A 237 13.66 15.60 -9.83
C LEU A 237 15.07 16.06 -10.20
N PHE A 238 16.07 15.43 -9.60
CA PHE A 238 17.43 15.34 -10.13
C PHE A 238 17.72 13.90 -10.57
N GLN A 239 17.23 12.93 -9.79
CA GLN A 239 17.15 11.51 -10.11
C GLN A 239 15.70 11.01 -9.95
N GLY A 240 15.41 9.79 -10.39
CA GLY A 240 14.11 9.15 -10.17
C GLY A 240 13.82 8.84 -8.70
N GLY A 241 14.85 8.43 -7.96
CA GLY A 241 14.81 8.16 -6.53
C GLY A 241 16.19 8.23 -5.91
N LEU A 242 16.24 8.27 -4.58
CA LEU A 242 17.45 8.09 -3.80
C LEU A 242 17.11 7.54 -2.41
N ALA A 243 17.89 6.58 -1.93
CA ALA A 243 17.74 6.01 -0.61
C ALA A 243 19.07 5.82 0.13
N HIS A 244 18.97 5.78 1.46
CA HIS A 244 20.09 5.36 2.29
C HIS A 244 20.19 3.84 2.30
N VAL A 245 21.37 3.32 1.93
CA VAL A 245 21.66 1.89 1.99
C VAL A 245 21.65 1.41 3.44
N ARG A 246 20.93 0.31 3.73
CA ARG A 246 20.80 -0.29 5.08
C ARG A 246 20.24 0.65 6.15
N GLN A 247 19.50 1.68 5.75
CA GLN A 247 18.77 2.54 6.67
C GLN A 247 17.28 2.51 6.32
N TRP A 248 16.57 3.61 6.54
CA TRP A 248 15.11 3.65 6.62
C TRP A 248 14.52 4.87 5.91
N SER A 249 15.22 5.47 4.96
CA SER A 249 14.72 6.68 4.28
C SER A 249 14.95 6.60 2.79
N SER A 250 13.92 6.98 2.05
CA SER A 250 13.95 7.19 0.60
C SER A 250 13.25 8.51 0.25
N ILE A 251 13.72 9.15 -0.81
CA ILE A 251 13.04 10.25 -1.49
C ILE A 251 12.88 9.86 -2.95
N ASN A 252 11.67 10.02 -3.47
CA ASN A 252 11.27 9.52 -4.78
C ASN A 252 10.64 10.65 -5.58
N GLY A 253 10.80 10.59 -6.89
CA GLY A 253 10.04 11.44 -7.78
C GLY A 253 8.60 10.98 -7.90
N VAL A 254 7.63 11.88 -7.71
CA VAL A 254 6.21 11.53 -7.89
C VAL A 254 5.86 11.17 -9.35
N GLU A 255 6.70 11.56 -10.31
CA GLU A 255 6.55 11.22 -11.73
C GLU A 255 7.35 9.99 -12.14
N ALA A 256 8.07 9.36 -11.20
CA ALA A 256 8.90 8.17 -11.40
C ALA A 256 8.32 6.96 -10.63
N PRO A 257 7.17 6.41 -11.06
CA PRO A 257 6.37 5.49 -10.26
C PRO A 257 6.99 4.10 -10.08
N LEU A 258 8.18 3.85 -10.63
CA LEU A 258 8.95 2.63 -10.39
C LEU A 258 10.19 2.86 -9.53
N ALA A 259 10.49 4.10 -9.14
CA ALA A 259 11.67 4.41 -8.34
C ALA A 259 11.57 3.81 -6.93
N PHE A 260 10.41 3.92 -6.27
CA PHE A 260 10.27 3.52 -4.88
C PHE A 260 10.63 2.05 -4.61
N ARG A 261 10.20 1.11 -5.47
CA ARG A 261 10.55 -0.32 -5.32
C ARG A 261 12.06 -0.59 -5.46
N HIS A 262 12.78 0.28 -6.17
CA HIS A 262 14.25 0.27 -6.22
C HIS A 262 14.83 0.85 -4.92
N GLU A 263 14.39 2.03 -4.52
CA GLU A 263 14.92 2.75 -3.35
C GLU A 263 14.71 1.98 -2.04
N VAL A 264 13.56 1.33 -1.87
CA VAL A 264 13.32 0.49 -0.69
C VAL A 264 14.22 -0.76 -0.68
N GLY A 265 14.69 -1.21 -1.86
CA GLY A 265 15.73 -2.23 -1.98
C GLY A 265 17.08 -1.76 -1.45
N HIS A 266 17.44 -0.49 -1.65
CA HIS A 266 18.59 0.11 -0.96
C HIS A 266 18.38 0.19 0.55
N ASN A 267 17.20 0.58 1.04
CA ASN A 267 16.91 0.55 2.49
C ASN A 267 17.08 -0.86 3.08
N ALA A 268 16.70 -1.91 2.35
CA ALA A 268 16.99 -3.30 2.71
C ALA A 268 18.49 -3.64 2.70
N GLY A 269 19.30 -2.88 1.98
CA GLY A 269 20.76 -3.02 1.93
C GLY A 269 21.29 -3.54 0.60
N GLY A 270 20.46 -3.51 -0.44
CA GLY A 270 20.85 -3.83 -1.80
C GLY A 270 21.71 -2.76 -2.43
N GLN A 271 22.45 -3.17 -3.45
CA GLN A 271 23.21 -2.35 -4.36
C GLN A 271 22.69 -2.57 -5.78
N HIS A 272 23.15 -1.74 -6.70
CA HIS A 272 22.83 -1.85 -8.10
C HIS A 272 23.38 -3.14 -8.75
N CYS A 273 23.45 -3.23 -10.08
CA CYS A 273 24.04 -4.39 -10.78
C CYS A 273 25.46 -4.70 -10.28
N TYR A 274 25.83 -5.98 -10.28
CA TYR A 274 27.21 -6.38 -10.00
C TYR A 274 28.15 -5.99 -11.15
N THR A 275 29.26 -5.30 -10.86
CA THR A 275 30.22 -4.78 -11.85
C THR A 275 31.55 -5.54 -11.91
N GLY A 276 31.70 -6.66 -11.20
CA GLY A 276 32.90 -7.50 -11.29
C GLY A 276 34.02 -7.18 -10.29
N GLU A 277 33.83 -6.23 -9.38
CA GLU A 277 34.92 -5.77 -8.51
C GLU A 277 35.16 -6.69 -7.29
N LEU A 278 34.11 -7.19 -6.62
CA LEU A 278 34.18 -8.11 -5.47
C LEU A 278 32.90 -8.94 -5.33
N GLU A 279 32.99 -10.26 -5.17
CA GLU A 279 31.81 -11.13 -4.99
C GLU A 279 31.05 -10.81 -3.69
N TYR A 280 29.90 -10.17 -3.84
CA TYR A 280 28.96 -9.88 -2.75
C TYR A 280 27.53 -10.15 -3.24
N TYR A 281 26.70 -10.81 -2.44
CA TYR A 281 25.38 -11.25 -2.92
C TYR A 281 24.32 -10.14 -2.99
N PHE A 282 24.62 -8.91 -2.55
CA PHE A 282 23.61 -7.87 -2.33
C PHE A 282 23.26 -7.04 -3.56
N HIS A 283 23.46 -7.54 -4.79
CA HIS A 283 23.18 -6.80 -6.02
C HIS A 283 21.90 -7.24 -6.73
N GLY A 284 21.41 -6.36 -7.59
CA GLY A 284 20.46 -6.74 -8.62
C GLY A 284 21.08 -7.64 -9.69
N TYR A 285 20.20 -8.29 -10.46
CA TYR A 285 20.56 -9.20 -11.54
C TYR A 285 19.96 -8.77 -12.88
N GLN A 286 20.71 -9.03 -13.95
CA GLN A 286 20.29 -8.93 -15.33
C GLN A 286 20.54 -10.27 -16.04
N THR A 287 19.52 -10.78 -16.73
CA THR A 287 19.68 -11.96 -17.62
C THR A 287 20.21 -11.55 -18.99
N ALA A 288 20.80 -12.51 -19.71
CA ALA A 288 21.25 -12.29 -21.10
C ALA A 288 20.11 -11.89 -22.06
N ASN A 289 18.87 -12.26 -21.73
CA ASN A 289 17.67 -11.98 -22.54
C ASN A 289 17.01 -10.63 -22.19
N GLY A 290 17.67 -9.78 -21.38
CA GLY A 290 17.22 -8.42 -21.10
C GLY A 290 16.12 -8.32 -20.03
N ALA A 291 16.01 -9.30 -19.13
CA ALA A 291 15.25 -9.15 -17.89
C ALA A 291 16.15 -8.53 -16.81
N HIS A 292 15.65 -7.45 -16.20
CA HIS A 292 16.35 -6.58 -15.27
C HIS A 292 15.56 -6.46 -13.98
N THR A 293 16.06 -7.06 -12.91
CA THR A 293 15.43 -6.98 -11.58
C THR A 293 15.40 -5.56 -11.04
N PHE A 294 14.65 -5.31 -9.98
CA PHE A 294 14.45 -3.98 -9.39
C PHE A 294 15.75 -3.23 -9.13
N MET A 295 16.77 -3.90 -8.60
CA MET A 295 18.07 -3.30 -8.32
C MET A 295 19.03 -3.26 -9.52
N CYS A 296 18.60 -3.64 -10.73
CA CYS A 296 19.49 -3.70 -11.88
C CYS A 296 18.72 -3.47 -13.19
N GLY A 297 18.22 -2.25 -13.40
CA GLY A 297 17.49 -1.80 -14.60
C GLY A 297 15.96 -1.81 -14.47
N ASN A 298 15.41 -2.52 -13.46
CA ASN A 298 14.04 -2.34 -12.97
C ASN A 298 12.91 -2.55 -14.00
N ASN A 299 13.03 -3.56 -14.88
CA ASN A 299 12.07 -3.81 -15.97
C ASN A 299 11.26 -5.10 -15.84
N VAL A 300 11.52 -5.92 -14.81
CA VAL A 300 10.67 -7.06 -14.43
C VAL A 300 10.31 -6.95 -12.95
N PRO A 301 9.11 -7.42 -12.54
CA PRO A 301 8.58 -7.25 -11.19
C PRO A 301 9.21 -8.19 -10.16
N TYR A 302 10.55 -8.16 -10.02
CA TYR A 302 11.33 -9.07 -9.18
C TYR A 302 12.53 -8.37 -8.56
N TYR A 303 12.84 -8.69 -7.31
CA TYR A 303 14.21 -8.66 -6.79
C TYR A 303 14.98 -9.90 -7.24
N SER A 304 16.32 -9.81 -7.30
CA SER A 304 17.16 -10.97 -7.64
C SER A 304 17.02 -12.09 -6.60
N ASN A 305 16.85 -13.32 -7.10
CA ASN A 305 16.78 -14.55 -6.31
C ASN A 305 17.26 -15.72 -7.19
N PRO A 306 18.38 -16.39 -6.86
CA PRO A 306 18.90 -17.50 -7.66
C PRO A 306 17.98 -18.75 -7.66
N GLN A 307 16.97 -18.81 -6.79
CA GLN A 307 15.98 -19.89 -6.78
C GLN A 307 14.79 -19.62 -7.72
N VAL A 308 14.59 -18.38 -8.15
CA VAL A 308 13.51 -18.01 -9.07
C VAL A 308 13.99 -18.19 -10.51
N MET A 309 13.21 -18.90 -11.31
CA MET A 309 13.48 -19.09 -12.72
C MET A 309 12.66 -18.11 -13.57
N TYR A 310 13.33 -17.40 -14.47
CA TYR A 310 12.75 -16.52 -15.46
C TYR A 310 13.25 -16.91 -16.85
N ASP A 311 12.32 -17.26 -17.75
CA ASP A 311 12.66 -17.69 -19.13
C ASP A 311 13.70 -18.84 -19.16
N GLY A 312 13.58 -19.78 -18.21
CA GLY A 312 14.48 -20.94 -18.08
C GLY A 312 15.87 -20.63 -17.49
N GLN A 313 16.12 -19.40 -17.02
CA GLN A 313 17.36 -19.00 -16.36
C GLN A 313 17.08 -18.59 -14.91
N ALA A 314 18.04 -18.80 -14.02
CA ALA A 314 17.95 -18.25 -12.67
C ALA A 314 17.95 -16.72 -12.74
N LEU A 315 17.08 -16.08 -11.97
CA LEU A 315 16.96 -14.62 -11.88
C LEU A 315 17.84 -14.09 -10.73
N GLY A 316 19.08 -14.52 -10.68
CA GLY A 316 20.04 -14.19 -9.63
C GLY A 316 21.26 -15.09 -9.64
N ASP A 317 22.18 -14.79 -8.74
CA ASP A 317 23.39 -15.56 -8.49
C ASP A 317 23.64 -15.59 -6.98
N PRO A 318 23.89 -16.75 -6.35
CA PRO A 318 24.02 -16.84 -4.89
C PRO A 318 25.23 -16.10 -4.31
N SER A 319 26.26 -15.84 -5.13
CA SER A 319 27.48 -15.15 -4.71
C SER A 319 27.45 -13.65 -5.02
N THR A 320 26.76 -13.26 -6.08
CA THR A 320 26.81 -11.89 -6.60
C THR A 320 25.45 -11.18 -6.66
N ALA A 321 24.32 -11.88 -6.69
CA ALA A 321 23.00 -11.26 -6.88
C ALA A 321 21.83 -12.10 -6.28
N ASP A 322 21.67 -12.01 -4.97
CA ASP A 322 20.59 -12.61 -4.16
C ASP A 322 20.00 -11.55 -3.21
N MET A 323 19.24 -10.60 -3.79
CA MET A 323 18.46 -9.63 -3.02
C MET A 323 17.42 -10.31 -2.13
N ALA A 324 16.94 -11.50 -2.48
CA ALA A 324 16.03 -12.23 -1.63
C ALA A 324 16.66 -12.58 -0.28
N ARG A 325 17.95 -12.96 -0.27
CA ARG A 325 18.73 -13.12 0.96
C ARG A 325 18.89 -11.80 1.71
N VAL A 326 19.22 -10.70 1.03
CA VAL A 326 19.34 -9.36 1.67
C VAL A 326 18.08 -8.99 2.43
N TRP A 327 16.91 -9.18 1.81
CA TRP A 327 15.62 -8.91 2.43
C TRP A 327 15.36 -9.79 3.65
N ARG A 328 15.63 -11.11 3.57
CA ARG A 328 15.47 -12.02 4.72
C ARG A 328 16.37 -11.62 5.90
N GLU A 329 17.61 -11.21 5.63
CA GLU A 329 18.55 -10.81 6.67
C GLU A 329 18.21 -9.43 7.27
N SER A 330 17.55 -8.56 6.50
CA SER A 330 17.20 -7.19 6.93
C SER A 330 15.79 -7.02 7.45
N ALA A 331 14.89 -7.98 7.23
CA ALA A 331 13.47 -7.85 7.57
C ALA A 331 13.27 -7.49 9.05
N ASN A 332 13.93 -8.19 9.98
CA ASN A 332 13.93 -7.84 11.40
C ASN A 332 14.39 -6.40 11.69
N ARG A 333 15.45 -5.92 11.01
CA ARG A 333 15.92 -4.55 11.23
C ARG A 333 14.89 -3.54 10.71
N LEU A 334 14.35 -3.79 9.53
CA LEU A 334 13.41 -2.89 8.86
C LEU A 334 12.03 -2.87 9.52
N SER A 335 11.62 -3.90 10.26
CA SER A 335 10.29 -3.98 10.89
C SER A 335 10.28 -3.71 12.40
N ASN A 336 11.38 -3.20 12.95
CA ASN A 336 11.53 -3.00 14.41
C ASN A 336 12.19 -1.64 14.74
N TYR A 337 12.04 -0.63 13.88
CA TYR A 337 12.45 0.74 14.22
C TYR A 337 11.42 1.41 15.15
N SER A 338 10.17 0.94 15.14
CA SER A 338 9.11 1.35 16.06
C SER A 338 8.38 0.13 16.67
N PRO A 339 7.71 0.28 17.83
CA PRO A 339 6.80 -0.74 18.34
C PRO A 339 5.64 -0.99 17.37
N ALA A 340 5.20 -2.23 17.23
CA ALA A 340 4.01 -2.55 16.44
C ALA A 340 2.75 -1.91 17.03
N PHE A 341 1.98 -1.20 16.19
CA PHE A 341 0.65 -0.72 16.56
C PHE A 341 -0.42 -1.72 16.11
N GLU A 342 -1.04 -2.39 17.09
CA GLU A 342 -2.16 -3.33 16.91
C GLU A 342 -3.49 -2.58 17.01
N GLY A 343 -3.94 -2.04 15.88
CA GLY A 343 -5.18 -1.26 15.81
C GLY A 343 -5.53 -0.81 14.40
N LEU A 344 -6.69 -0.18 14.28
CA LEU A 344 -7.21 0.35 13.02
C LEU A 344 -6.44 1.60 12.59
N ARG A 345 -6.24 1.76 11.29
CA ARG A 345 -5.56 2.92 10.69
C ARG A 345 -6.52 3.62 9.72
N GLY A 346 -6.58 4.93 9.82
CA GLY A 346 -7.31 5.80 8.90
C GLY A 346 -6.42 6.93 8.40
N PHE A 347 -6.75 7.45 7.21
CA PHE A 347 -6.01 8.49 6.51
C PHE A 347 -6.98 9.59 6.09
N TYR A 348 -6.75 10.81 6.58
CA TYR A 348 -7.52 12.00 6.26
C TYR A 348 -6.64 13.02 5.53
N TYR A 349 -7.06 13.42 4.34
CA TYR A 349 -6.36 14.38 3.47
C TYR A 349 -7.36 15.40 2.89
N SER A 350 -7.12 16.71 3.08
CA SER A 350 -8.20 17.71 2.96
C SER A 350 -8.35 18.56 1.68
N PRO A 351 -7.46 18.59 0.67
CA PRO A 351 -7.82 19.26 -0.59
C PRO A 351 -8.87 18.52 -1.42
N LEU A 352 -8.99 17.19 -1.26
CA LEU A 352 -9.96 16.37 -1.99
C LEU A 352 -11.34 16.29 -1.33
N GLY A 353 -11.45 16.69 -0.06
CA GLY A 353 -12.72 16.86 0.63
C GLY A 353 -13.52 15.58 0.92
N HIS A 354 -13.84 15.39 2.19
CA HIS A 354 -15.12 14.88 2.67
C HIS A 354 -15.50 13.41 2.44
N GLU A 355 -14.68 12.57 1.82
CA GLU A 355 -14.96 11.13 1.80
C GLU A 355 -14.79 10.54 3.20
N PRO A 356 -15.78 9.78 3.71
CA PRO A 356 -15.71 9.29 5.07
C PRO A 356 -14.70 8.16 5.20
N LEU A 357 -14.00 8.14 6.34
CA LEU A 357 -13.18 7.01 6.73
C LEU A 357 -14.13 5.83 7.00
N ILE A 358 -13.95 4.73 6.29
CA ILE A 358 -14.78 3.54 6.47
C ILE A 358 -14.11 2.60 7.48
N VAL A 359 -14.90 1.91 8.30
CA VAL A 359 -14.47 0.75 9.09
C VAL A 359 -15.42 -0.38 8.74
N GLU A 360 -14.92 -1.31 7.94
CA GLU A 360 -15.64 -2.52 7.52
C GLU A 360 -15.62 -3.59 8.64
N GLY A 361 -16.52 -4.58 8.58
CA GLY A 361 -16.56 -5.69 9.54
C GLY A 361 -17.32 -5.39 10.84
N ILE A 362 -18.02 -4.25 10.91
CA ILE A 362 -18.91 -3.94 12.04
C ILE A 362 -20.28 -4.54 11.75
N HIS A 363 -20.52 -5.76 12.25
CA HIS A 363 -21.74 -6.53 11.97
C HIS A 363 -22.92 -6.22 12.90
N SER A 364 -22.78 -5.27 13.82
CA SER A 364 -23.86 -4.79 14.67
C SER A 364 -24.38 -3.44 14.19
N ARG A 365 -25.63 -3.10 14.55
CA ARG A 365 -26.19 -1.75 14.35
C ARG A 365 -25.61 -0.71 15.32
N GLU A 366 -24.64 -1.13 16.13
CA GLU A 366 -24.10 -0.44 17.29
C GLU A 366 -22.59 -0.25 17.09
N GLY A 367 -22.25 0.85 16.42
CA GLY A 367 -20.88 1.27 16.17
C GLY A 367 -20.72 2.76 16.46
N ALA A 368 -19.65 3.12 17.15
CA ALA A 368 -19.31 4.49 17.50
C ALA A 368 -17.80 4.70 17.47
N PHE A 369 -17.40 5.96 17.37
CA PHE A 369 -16.04 6.42 17.60
C PHE A 369 -16.03 7.29 18.85
N VAL A 370 -15.08 7.06 19.74
CA VAL A 370 -14.82 7.93 20.89
C VAL A 370 -13.37 8.38 20.86
N ALA A 371 -13.10 9.55 21.44
CA ALA A 371 -11.74 10.02 21.65
C ALA A 371 -11.10 9.28 22.84
N LEU A 372 -9.77 9.29 22.92
CA LEU A 372 -9.05 8.72 24.06
C LEU A 372 -8.96 9.68 25.26
N SER A 373 -9.28 10.96 25.08
CA SER A 373 -9.31 11.97 26.14
C SER A 373 -10.40 13.01 25.92
N GLU A 374 -10.93 13.55 27.02
CA GLU A 374 -11.94 14.62 27.00
C GLU A 374 -11.43 15.92 26.38
N GLU A 375 -10.10 16.13 26.39
CA GLU A 375 -9.47 17.26 25.71
C GLU A 375 -9.69 17.21 24.20
N VAL A 376 -9.66 16.01 23.61
CA VAL A 376 -9.83 15.80 22.17
C VAL A 376 -11.31 15.74 21.78
N GLY A 377 -12.14 15.05 22.56
CA GLY A 377 -13.57 14.88 22.27
C GLY A 377 -14.25 13.92 23.25
N PRO A 378 -15.49 13.49 22.99
CA PRO A 378 -16.22 12.57 23.87
C PRO A 378 -15.51 11.23 24.00
N THR A 379 -15.32 10.75 25.24
CA THR A 379 -14.64 9.49 25.57
C THR A 379 -15.61 8.33 25.82
N GLN A 380 -16.91 8.60 25.86
CA GLN A 380 -17.95 7.62 26.14
C GLN A 380 -19.01 7.63 25.04
N VAL A 381 -19.59 6.46 24.80
CA VAL A 381 -20.72 6.30 23.88
C VAL A 381 -22.00 6.80 24.53
N VAL A 382 -22.89 7.33 23.71
CA VAL A 382 -24.26 7.73 24.10
C VAL A 382 -25.27 7.13 23.13
N ASP A 383 -26.53 7.01 23.54
CA ASP A 383 -27.56 6.41 22.69
C ASP A 383 -27.78 7.23 21.41
N GLN A 384 -27.90 8.55 21.54
CA GLN A 384 -28.09 9.47 20.43
C GLN A 384 -27.27 10.75 20.64
N ALA A 385 -26.71 11.27 19.55
CA ALA A 385 -26.06 12.57 19.50
C ALA A 385 -26.26 13.18 18.11
N PRO A 386 -26.47 14.51 18.00
CA PRO A 386 -26.54 15.18 16.70
C PRO A 386 -25.20 15.10 15.96
N ALA A 387 -25.24 15.15 14.63
CA ALA A 387 -24.04 15.23 13.79
C ALA A 387 -23.18 16.45 14.14
N GLY A 388 -21.89 16.38 13.82
CA GLY A 388 -20.93 17.46 14.07
C GLY A 388 -20.40 17.47 15.50
N THR A 389 -20.00 16.33 16.03
CA THR A 389 -19.30 16.25 17.33
C THR A 389 -18.03 17.10 17.27
N PRO A 390 -17.86 18.11 18.15
CA PRO A 390 -16.68 18.94 18.15
C PRO A 390 -15.46 18.14 18.60
N LEU A 391 -14.33 18.34 17.91
CA LEU A 391 -13.03 17.79 18.25
C LEU A 391 -11.99 18.90 18.35
N GLN A 392 -11.02 18.72 19.24
CA GLN A 392 -9.84 19.57 19.37
C GLN A 392 -8.59 18.72 19.13
N VAL A 393 -7.99 18.86 17.95
CA VAL A 393 -6.89 18.01 17.52
C VAL A 393 -5.60 18.81 17.50
N ARG A 394 -4.56 18.31 18.18
CA ARG A 394 -3.24 18.94 18.16
C ARG A 394 -2.51 18.54 16.87
N LEU A 395 -2.29 19.51 15.99
CA LEU A 395 -1.62 19.31 14.71
C LEU A 395 -0.40 20.23 14.61
N VAL A 396 0.66 19.74 13.97
CA VAL A 396 1.88 20.50 13.66
C VAL A 396 1.66 21.27 12.38
N HIS A 397 1.80 22.59 12.44
CA HIS A 397 1.82 23.44 11.26
C HIS A 397 3.17 23.32 10.56
N ASP A 398 3.16 22.97 9.28
CA ASP A 398 4.38 22.70 8.51
C ASP A 398 5.27 23.94 8.37
N GLY A 399 4.68 25.12 8.14
CA GLY A 399 5.45 26.34 7.82
C GLY A 399 6.30 26.89 8.98
N ASP A 400 6.00 26.57 10.23
CA ASP A 400 6.77 27.03 11.39
C ASP A 400 7.04 25.96 12.46
N GLY A 401 6.63 24.71 12.21
CA GLY A 401 6.81 23.57 13.11
C GLY A 401 6.04 23.67 14.44
N LYS A 402 5.18 24.68 14.62
CA LYS A 402 4.45 24.86 15.89
C LYS A 402 3.24 23.95 15.95
N VAL A 403 2.94 23.48 17.15
CA VAL A 403 1.72 22.71 17.42
C VAL A 403 0.56 23.66 17.69
N PHE A 404 -0.54 23.49 16.96
CA PHE A 404 -1.79 24.21 17.15
C PHE A 404 -2.92 23.27 17.52
N THR A 405 -3.88 23.76 18.30
CA THR A 405 -5.15 23.08 18.50
C THR A 405 -6.10 23.45 17.36
N VAL A 406 -6.36 22.50 16.49
CA VAL A 406 -7.27 22.64 15.36
C VAL A 406 -8.65 22.10 15.75
N LYS A 407 -9.67 22.95 15.58
CA LYS A 407 -11.06 22.58 15.75
C LYS A 407 -11.52 21.81 14.52
N MET A 408 -12.03 20.61 14.75
CA MET A 408 -12.64 19.77 13.73
C MET A 408 -14.04 19.37 14.19
N THR A 409 -14.84 18.87 13.26
CA THR A 409 -16.11 18.22 13.56
C THR A 409 -16.11 16.80 13.02
N ALA A 410 -16.70 15.89 13.79
CA ALA A 410 -16.79 14.47 13.46
C ALA A 410 -18.23 13.98 13.49
N SER A 411 -18.60 13.20 12.49
CA SER A 411 -19.91 12.54 12.42
C SER A 411 -19.72 11.09 12.04
N ARG A 412 -20.65 10.23 12.45
CA ARG A 412 -20.67 8.82 12.02
C ARG A 412 -21.97 8.44 11.32
N ARG A 413 -21.95 7.39 10.51
CA ARG A 413 -23.15 6.70 10.02
C ARG A 413 -22.89 5.20 9.80
N MET A 414 -23.94 4.39 9.84
CA MET A 414 -23.86 2.93 9.61
C MET A 414 -24.12 2.59 8.14
N GLY A 415 -23.22 3.03 7.26
CA GLY A 415 -23.36 2.87 5.81
C GLY A 415 -24.06 4.05 5.13
N PRO A 416 -24.05 4.08 3.78
CA PRO A 416 -24.32 5.29 3.01
C PRO A 416 -25.81 5.68 2.99
N ALA A 417 -26.70 4.72 3.24
CA ALA A 417 -28.15 4.94 3.32
C ALA A 417 -28.60 5.55 4.66
N CYS A 418 -27.74 5.55 5.68
CA CYS A 418 -28.09 6.04 7.01
C CYS A 418 -27.72 7.52 7.19
N THR A 419 -28.43 8.19 8.10
CA THR A 419 -28.17 9.58 8.45
C THR A 419 -26.88 9.72 9.26
N TRP A 420 -26.24 10.88 9.11
CA TRP A 420 -25.11 11.27 9.95
C TRP A 420 -25.60 11.59 11.38
N THR A 421 -24.91 11.05 12.36
CA THR A 421 -25.09 11.33 13.80
C THR A 421 -23.75 11.73 14.42
N GLY A 422 -23.74 12.14 15.68
CA GLY A 422 -22.51 12.42 16.40
C GLY A 422 -21.61 11.18 16.44
N MET A 423 -20.29 11.36 16.37
CA MET A 423 -19.36 10.23 16.22
C MET A 423 -19.47 9.20 17.36
N HIS A 424 -19.83 9.67 18.55
CA HIS A 424 -19.95 8.90 19.80
C HIS A 424 -21.37 8.34 20.03
N ALA A 425 -22.31 8.55 19.11
CA ALA A 425 -23.62 7.91 19.18
C ALA A 425 -23.48 6.41 18.85
N ILE A 426 -24.17 5.53 19.57
CA ILE A 426 -24.22 4.08 19.30
C ILE A 426 -25.55 3.62 18.67
N GLY A 427 -26.65 4.34 18.89
CA GLY A 427 -27.94 4.06 18.27
C GLY A 427 -27.98 4.44 16.78
N SER A 428 -28.58 3.62 15.94
CA SER A 428 -28.89 3.98 14.55
C SER A 428 -30.38 3.82 14.29
N ASP A 429 -31.01 4.88 13.79
CA ASP A 429 -32.43 4.86 13.36
C ASP A 429 -32.61 4.17 11.99
N CYS A 430 -31.64 3.34 11.60
CA CYS A 430 -31.52 2.81 10.25
C CYS A 430 -32.03 1.37 10.19
N GLU A 431 -33.17 1.15 9.51
CA GLU A 431 -33.68 -0.19 9.23
C GLU A 431 -32.99 -0.77 7.99
N GLY A 432 -31.88 -1.49 8.19
CA GLY A 432 -31.17 -2.16 7.10
C GLY A 432 -30.08 -3.10 7.59
N ARG A 433 -29.66 -4.04 6.74
CA ARG A 433 -28.44 -4.84 6.93
C ARG A 433 -27.34 -4.18 6.10
N LEU A 434 -26.39 -3.48 6.72
CA LEU A 434 -25.08 -3.20 6.12
C LEU A 434 -23.99 -3.07 7.21
N PRO A 435 -22.85 -3.77 7.10
CA PRO A 435 -21.91 -3.93 8.22
C PRO A 435 -20.69 -2.99 8.13
N ARG A 436 -20.90 -1.70 7.87
CA ARG A 436 -19.79 -0.73 7.85
C ARG A 436 -20.14 0.53 8.61
N LEU A 437 -19.19 0.96 9.44
CA LEU A 437 -19.25 2.20 10.19
C LEU A 437 -18.41 3.23 9.45
N GLU A 438 -18.97 4.41 9.20
CA GLU A 438 -18.32 5.48 8.47
C GLU A 438 -18.09 6.66 9.40
N LEU A 439 -16.93 7.31 9.32
CA LEU A 439 -16.51 8.49 10.07
C LEU A 439 -16.22 9.63 9.09
N SER A 440 -17.03 10.68 9.13
CA SER A 440 -16.74 11.94 8.45
C SER A 440 -15.97 12.85 9.41
N LEU A 441 -14.80 13.31 8.97
CA LEU A 441 -14.07 14.40 9.62
C LEU A 441 -14.15 15.64 8.74
N GLN A 442 -14.35 16.80 9.36
CA GLN A 442 -14.40 18.08 8.67
C GLN A 442 -13.65 19.12 9.49
N ALA A 443 -12.86 19.94 8.81
CA ALA A 443 -12.26 21.13 9.36
C ALA A 443 -12.18 22.17 8.26
N ASP A 444 -12.52 23.41 8.60
CA ASP A 444 -12.41 24.54 7.69
C ASP A 444 -11.79 25.75 8.39
N ALA A 445 -11.35 26.72 7.60
CA ALA A 445 -10.71 27.95 8.08
C ALA A 445 -11.66 28.83 8.90
N SER A 446 -12.98 28.76 8.66
CA SER A 446 -13.98 29.54 9.40
C SER A 446 -14.15 29.05 10.84
N GLN A 447 -13.97 27.74 11.07
CA GLN A 447 -13.93 27.14 12.41
C GLN A 447 -12.63 27.46 13.17
N ASN A 448 -11.58 27.83 12.45
CA ASN A 448 -10.22 28.02 12.96
C ASN A 448 -9.68 29.44 12.69
N PRO A 449 -10.40 30.51 13.09
CA PRO A 449 -9.96 31.86 12.82
C PRO A 449 -8.65 32.16 13.55
N GLY A 450 -7.64 32.64 12.81
CA GLY A 450 -6.34 33.04 13.37
C GLY A 450 -5.27 31.94 13.35
N LEU A 451 -5.58 30.73 12.88
CA LEU A 451 -4.54 29.79 12.51
C LEU A 451 -3.82 30.25 11.22
N PRO A 452 -2.49 30.13 11.13
CA PRO A 452 -1.77 30.34 9.88
C PRO A 452 -2.34 29.51 8.72
N ALA A 453 -2.33 30.06 7.52
CA ALA A 453 -2.67 29.28 6.33
C ALA A 453 -1.53 28.31 6.00
N GLY A 454 -1.85 27.08 5.60
CA GLY A 454 -0.85 26.08 5.28
C GLY A 454 -1.27 24.65 5.63
N TRP A 455 -0.30 23.74 5.61
CA TRP A 455 -0.50 22.35 6.00
C TRP A 455 -0.34 22.11 7.50
N TYR A 456 -1.20 21.23 7.99
CA TYR A 456 -1.28 20.76 9.36
C TYR A 456 -1.23 19.24 9.37
N ASN A 457 -0.26 18.67 10.08
CA ASN A 457 -0.02 17.23 10.14
C ASN A 457 -0.15 16.71 11.57
N GLY A 458 -0.66 15.48 11.74
CA GLY A 458 -0.70 14.85 13.05
C GLY A 458 -1.56 13.59 13.10
N ILE A 459 -1.76 13.08 14.30
CA ILE A 459 -2.62 11.93 14.57
C ILE A 459 -3.82 12.36 15.38
N LEU A 460 -5.02 11.90 14.97
CA LEU A 460 -6.21 11.85 15.80
C LEU A 460 -6.36 10.43 16.37
N PRO A 461 -6.06 10.22 17.66
CA PRO A 461 -6.27 8.94 18.31
C PRO A 461 -7.74 8.77 18.71
N LEU A 462 -8.32 7.66 18.29
CA LEU A 462 -9.70 7.29 18.55
C LEU A 462 -9.78 5.85 19.08
N GLN A 463 -10.95 5.48 19.54
CA GLN A 463 -11.34 4.11 19.79
C GLN A 463 -12.65 3.83 19.06
N VAL A 464 -12.69 2.74 18.32
CA VAL A 464 -13.92 2.23 17.72
C VAL A 464 -14.59 1.33 18.73
N VAL A 465 -15.82 1.65 19.11
CA VAL A 465 -16.62 0.88 20.06
C VAL A 465 -17.71 0.15 19.30
N SER A 466 -17.77 -1.17 19.46
CA SER A 466 -18.86 -1.98 18.92
C SER A 466 -19.00 -3.29 19.67
N LYS A 467 -20.23 -3.76 19.86
CA LYS A 467 -20.51 -5.11 20.37
C LYS A 467 -19.97 -6.25 19.49
N SER A 468 -19.52 -5.93 18.27
CA SER A 468 -18.97 -6.92 17.33
C SER A 468 -17.48 -7.23 17.51
N PHE A 469 -16.72 -6.46 18.30
CA PHE A 469 -15.31 -6.74 18.56
C PHE A 469 -15.15 -7.68 19.76
N GLU A 470 -14.22 -8.65 19.69
CA GLU A 470 -13.76 -9.40 20.87
C GLU A 470 -13.19 -8.39 21.88
N GLY A 471 -13.95 -8.04 22.92
CA GLY A 471 -13.55 -7.01 23.91
C GLY A 471 -14.23 -5.64 23.77
N SER A 472 -15.28 -5.50 22.95
CA SER A 472 -16.16 -4.33 22.81
C SER A 472 -15.56 -3.04 22.22
N ALA A 473 -14.23 -2.97 22.02
CA ALA A 473 -13.58 -1.79 21.43
C ALA A 473 -12.21 -2.09 20.78
N SER A 474 -11.79 -1.29 19.79
CA SER A 474 -10.48 -1.38 19.12
C SER A 474 -9.83 0.01 18.98
N PRO A 475 -8.53 0.17 19.30
CA PRO A 475 -7.84 1.45 19.10
C PRO A 475 -7.74 1.78 17.62
N MET A 476 -7.87 3.07 17.29
CA MET A 476 -7.74 3.59 15.95
C MET A 476 -6.84 4.83 15.93
N ARG A 477 -5.95 4.91 14.94
CA ARG A 477 -5.17 6.12 14.66
C ARG A 477 -5.58 6.66 13.31
N VAL A 478 -5.97 7.92 13.27
CA VAL A 478 -6.22 8.64 12.01
C VAL A 478 -5.05 9.58 11.76
N SER A 479 -4.28 9.31 10.72
CA SER A 479 -3.29 10.25 10.20
C SER A 479 -4.01 11.39 9.47
N ILE A 480 -3.68 12.63 9.85
CA ILE A 480 -4.29 13.86 9.35
C ILE A 480 -3.24 14.65 8.58
N ALA A 481 -3.55 14.97 7.33
CA ALA A 481 -2.89 15.97 6.50
C ALA A 481 -3.95 16.98 6.05
N LEU A 482 -4.06 18.08 6.78
CA LEU A 482 -5.10 19.09 6.62
C LEU A 482 -4.49 20.38 6.09
N LYS A 483 -5.08 20.93 5.02
CA LYS A 483 -4.82 22.28 4.54
C LYS A 483 -5.90 23.23 5.05
N LEU A 484 -5.50 24.31 5.73
CA LEU A 484 -6.38 25.38 6.21
C LEU A 484 -6.11 26.71 5.50
#